data_AF-A0ABD3PK13-F1
#
_entry.id   AF-A0ABD3PK13-F1
#
_cell.length_a   1.000
_cell.length_b   1.000
_cell.length_c   1.000
_cell.angle_alpha   90.00
_cell.angle_beta   90.00
_cell.angle_gamma   90.00
#
_symmetry.space_group_name_H-M   'P 1'
#
loop_
_entity.id
_entity.type
_entity.pdbx_description
1 polymer ?
#
loop_
_entity_poly.entity_id
_entity_poly.type
_entity_poly.pdbx_seq_one_letter_code
_entity_poly.pdbx_strand_id
1 'polypeptide(L)'
;MYNIIIVPRLSPIVCKILRVESWSHPSFTRFTREVVGYGSIDGGNTLSQRTMPLRRITAIAWTVSPVNKNIFVCRTSRNNNNDEDVNNPRDNLGRALRGFQSSAFKEEIEVGDTVVCKFPIPNLGIYENTSYELRSVYAQSFDEETQSIVKMQLNGLNDPIPPGSALYVILFSPNHHTDAVVVSPEEVGLSSVRSELGDAAWLAVPGFFWVFVASNFYNIYHERTGGTFMDAFWGR
;
A
#
# COMPACT_ATOMS: atom_id res chain seq x y z
N MET A 1 5.52 29.33 18.02
CA MET A 1 4.07 29.11 17.97
C MET A 1 3.83 27.61 18.00
N TYR A 2 3.14 27.08 19.01
CA TYR A 2 2.95 25.64 19.20
C TYR A 2 1.53 25.24 18.75
N ASN A 3 1.44 24.25 17.87
CA ASN A 3 0.16 23.66 17.49
C ASN A 3 -0.17 22.53 18.46
N ILE A 4 -1.20 22.74 19.27
CA ILE A 4 -1.77 21.72 20.15
C ILE A 4 -2.86 21.00 19.35
N ILE A 5 -2.67 19.70 19.10
CA ILE A 5 -3.66 18.86 18.44
C ILE A 5 -4.40 18.08 19.54
N ILE A 6 -5.67 18.41 19.76
CA ILE A 6 -6.56 17.70 20.67
C ILE A 6 -7.36 16.70 19.84
N VAL A 7 -7.15 15.40 20.07
CA VAL A 7 -7.93 14.34 19.43
C VAL A 7 -9.09 13.97 20.36
N PRO A 8 -10.37 14.19 19.98
CA PRO A 8 -11.50 13.74 20.76
C PRO A 8 -11.78 12.27 20.45
N ARG A 9 -11.75 11.40 21.47
CA ARG A 9 -12.46 10.12 21.41
C ARG A 9 -13.39 9.99 22.61
N LEU A 10 -14.58 9.50 22.29
CA LEU A 10 -15.76 9.37 23.15
C LEU A 10 -15.53 8.47 24.37
N SER A 11 -16.17 8.85 25.48
CA SER A 11 -16.30 8.21 26.82
C SER A 11 -15.14 8.42 27.83
N PRO A 12 -15.45 8.52 29.15
CA PRO A 12 -14.86 9.55 29.99
C PRO A 12 -13.64 9.08 30.81
N ILE A 13 -12.80 10.06 31.16
CA ILE A 13 -11.70 9.98 32.15
C ILE A 13 -10.42 9.26 31.69
N VAL A 14 -9.86 9.60 30.52
CA VAL A 14 -8.39 9.54 30.35
C VAL A 14 -7.93 10.63 29.40
N CYS A 15 -7.46 11.76 29.94
CA CYS A 15 -6.77 12.78 29.14
C CYS A 15 -5.29 12.40 29.02
N LYS A 16 -4.89 11.80 27.90
CA LYS A 16 -3.48 11.53 27.59
C LYS A 16 -2.89 12.76 26.92
N ILE A 17 -2.04 13.49 27.64
CA ILE A 17 -1.23 14.57 27.07
C ILE A 17 0.00 13.92 26.43
N LEU A 18 0.04 13.91 25.10
CA LEU A 18 1.22 13.51 24.36
C LEU A 18 2.08 14.75 24.11
N ARG A 19 3.24 14.81 24.76
CA ARG A 19 4.27 15.81 24.46
C ARG A 19 5.13 15.27 23.32
N VAL A 20 5.06 15.91 22.15
CA VAL A 20 5.89 15.57 21.00
C VAL A 20 6.95 16.65 20.87
N GLU A 21 8.21 16.30 21.16
CA GLU A 21 9.35 17.15 20.87
C GLU A 21 9.90 16.79 19.50
N SER A 22 9.73 17.69 18.53
CA SER A 22 10.29 17.57 17.19
C SER A 22 11.69 18.18 17.22
N TRP A 23 12.72 17.35 16.99
CA TRP A 23 14.06 17.80 16.64
C TRP A 23 14.34 17.38 15.21
N SER A 24 14.66 18.36 14.35
CA SER A 24 15.01 18.11 12.95
C SER A 24 16.49 17.72 12.84
N HIS A 25 16.77 16.43 12.68
CA HIS A 25 17.95 15.98 11.95
C HIS A 25 17.68 14.65 11.23
N PRO A 26 18.24 14.44 10.03
CA PRO A 26 18.00 13.25 9.23
C PRO A 26 18.86 12.12 9.78
N SER A 27 18.36 10.89 9.71
CA SER A 27 18.95 9.67 10.27
C SER A 27 18.64 9.49 11.75
N PHE A 28 17.75 8.52 12.03
CA PHE A 28 17.48 7.92 13.34
C PHE A 28 16.35 8.59 14.17
N THR A 29 15.12 8.07 13.99
CA THR A 29 14.00 8.33 14.90
C THR A 29 14.11 7.41 16.12
N ARG A 30 14.46 7.96 17.28
CA ARG A 30 14.45 7.24 18.56
C ARG A 30 13.18 7.62 19.33
N PHE A 31 12.28 6.66 19.53
CA PHE A 31 11.11 6.86 20.39
C PHE A 31 11.48 6.56 21.85
N THR A 32 11.66 7.61 22.66
CA THR A 32 11.72 7.48 24.12
C THR A 32 10.32 7.71 24.68
N ARG A 33 9.75 6.65 25.28
CA ARG A 33 8.45 6.70 25.95
C ARG A 33 8.67 7.15 27.39
N GLU A 34 8.48 8.43 27.67
CA GLU A 34 8.39 8.90 29.05
C GLU A 34 6.95 8.76 29.56
N VAL A 35 6.78 7.95 30.60
CA VAL A 35 5.52 7.87 31.34
C VAL A 35 5.57 8.95 32.41
N VAL A 36 4.93 10.09 32.14
CA VAL A 36 4.70 11.12 33.15
C VAL A 36 3.58 10.61 34.06
N GLY A 37 3.84 10.58 35.37
CA GLY A 37 3.05 9.89 36.37
C GLY A 37 1.58 10.34 36.50
N TYR A 38 0.80 9.48 37.14
CA TYR A 38 -0.63 9.67 37.42
C TYR A 38 -0.82 10.52 38.69
N GLY A 39 -1.58 11.61 38.59
CA GLY A 39 -2.11 12.34 39.74
C GLY A 39 -3.61 12.13 39.83
N SER A 40 -4.09 11.52 40.92
CA SER A 40 -5.51 11.56 41.28
C SER A 40 -5.80 12.91 41.95
N ILE A 41 -6.77 13.64 41.42
CA ILE A 41 -7.26 14.87 42.06
C ILE A 41 -8.45 14.47 42.92
N ASP A 42 -8.16 13.96 44.12
CA ASP A 42 -9.17 13.85 45.16
C ASP A 42 -9.23 15.17 45.92
N GLY A 43 -10.41 15.79 45.91
CA GLY A 43 -10.67 17.08 46.55
C GLY A 43 -10.48 16.99 48.07
N GLY A 44 -9.32 17.41 48.53
CA GLY A 44 -9.01 17.54 49.95
C GLY A 44 -7.77 18.40 50.16
N ASN A 45 -7.96 19.62 50.64
CA ASN A 45 -6.90 20.57 51.01
C ASN A 45 -5.99 19.99 52.10
N THR A 46 -4.91 19.30 51.74
CA THR A 46 -3.70 19.21 52.56
C THR A 46 -2.50 18.92 51.66
N LEU A 47 -1.62 19.92 51.50
CA LEU A 47 -0.41 19.83 50.70
C LEU A 47 0.67 19.08 51.49
N SER A 48 0.70 17.76 51.40
CA SER A 48 1.82 16.95 51.89
C SER A 48 2.73 16.59 50.72
N GLN A 49 3.80 17.38 50.53
CA GLN A 49 4.85 17.04 49.57
C GLN A 49 5.67 15.86 50.11
N ARG A 50 5.33 14.64 49.67
CA ARG A 50 6.20 13.48 49.81
C ARG A 50 7.09 13.36 48.57
N THR A 51 8.33 13.82 48.70
CA THR A 51 9.41 13.54 47.75
C THR A 51 9.74 12.05 47.81
N MET A 52 9.34 11.29 46.79
CA MET A 52 9.68 9.87 46.66
C MET A 52 11.10 9.71 46.11
N PRO A 53 11.91 8.76 46.62
CA PRO A 53 13.22 8.45 46.06
C PRO A 53 13.06 7.85 44.67
N LEU A 54 13.86 8.36 43.72
CA LEU A 54 13.96 7.91 42.33
C LEU A 54 14.33 6.41 42.30
N ARG A 55 13.34 5.52 42.20
CA ARG A 55 13.60 4.11 41.88
C ARG A 55 13.85 4.03 40.38
N ARG A 56 15.10 3.78 40.01
CA ARG A 56 15.53 3.46 38.66
C ARG A 56 14.84 2.15 38.24
N ILE A 57 13.72 2.25 37.52
CA ILE A 57 13.06 1.09 36.94
C ILE A 57 13.89 0.70 35.72
N THR A 58 14.74 -0.32 35.88
CA THR A 58 15.40 -1.00 34.78
C THR A 58 14.31 -1.66 33.95
N ALA A 59 13.98 -1.08 32.80
CA ALA A 59 13.05 -1.69 31.86
C ALA A 59 13.65 -3.02 31.39
N ILE A 60 13.01 -4.13 31.75
CA ILE A 60 13.32 -5.45 31.21
C ILE A 60 12.91 -5.40 29.74
N ALA A 61 13.90 -5.48 28.86
CA ALA A 61 13.71 -5.63 27.43
C ALA A 61 12.90 -6.91 27.20
N TRP A 62 11.72 -6.77 26.58
CA TRP A 62 10.98 -7.91 26.09
C TRP A 62 11.77 -8.47 24.91
N THR A 63 12.28 -9.68 25.09
CA THR A 63 12.83 -10.47 23.99
C THR A 63 11.71 -10.69 22.98
N VAL A 64 11.89 -10.13 21.79
CA VAL A 64 11.03 -10.39 20.63
C VAL A 64 11.06 -11.90 20.41
N SER A 65 9.96 -12.57 20.72
CA SER A 65 9.80 -13.98 20.41
C SER A 65 9.99 -14.16 18.90
N PRO A 66 10.71 -15.19 18.45
CA PRO A 66 10.85 -15.46 17.03
C PRO A 66 9.45 -15.60 16.44
N VAL A 67 9.14 -14.75 15.45
CA VAL A 67 7.94 -14.81 14.65
C VAL A 67 7.84 -16.22 14.11
N ASN A 68 6.91 -16.98 14.66
CA ASN A 68 6.58 -18.30 14.17
C ASN A 68 5.98 -18.07 12.78
N LYS A 69 6.77 -18.35 11.74
CA LYS A 69 6.36 -18.28 10.34
C LYS A 69 5.35 -19.39 10.10
N ASN A 70 4.13 -19.20 10.59
CA ASN A 70 2.98 -19.92 10.09
C ASN A 70 2.73 -19.38 8.69
N ILE A 71 3.49 -19.91 7.72
CA ILE A 71 3.20 -19.77 6.30
C ILE A 71 1.85 -20.45 6.11
N PHE A 72 0.80 -19.66 6.22
CA PHE A 72 -0.54 -20.11 5.94
C PHE A 72 -0.64 -20.20 4.42
N VAL A 73 -0.27 -21.37 3.89
CA VAL A 73 -0.47 -21.72 2.49
C VAL A 73 -1.97 -21.78 2.26
N CYS A 74 -2.56 -20.67 1.84
CA CYS A 74 -3.89 -20.68 1.25
C CYS A 74 -3.80 -21.52 -0.02
N ARG A 75 -4.16 -22.81 0.07
CA ARG A 75 -4.48 -23.63 -1.10
C ARG A 75 -5.65 -22.95 -1.79
N THR A 76 -5.35 -22.13 -2.78
CA THR A 76 -6.33 -21.62 -3.74
C THR A 76 -6.97 -22.86 -4.38
N SER A 77 -8.29 -22.97 -4.26
CA SER A 77 -9.05 -24.07 -4.85
C SER A 77 -8.82 -24.04 -6.36
N ARG A 78 -7.93 -24.93 -6.83
CA ARG A 78 -7.54 -25.07 -8.22
C ARG A 78 -8.68 -25.79 -8.92
N ASN A 79 -9.39 -25.09 -9.80
CA ASN A 79 -10.33 -25.72 -10.72
C ASN A 79 -9.51 -26.63 -11.64
N ASN A 80 -9.56 -27.94 -11.39
CA ASN A 80 -8.91 -28.98 -12.19
C ASN A 80 -9.54 -29.00 -13.57
N ASN A 81 -8.91 -28.34 -14.55
CA ASN A 81 -9.11 -28.64 -15.96
C ASN A 81 -7.75 -28.47 -16.67
N ASN A 82 -7.15 -29.61 -16.98
CA ASN A 82 -6.05 -29.85 -17.92
C ASN A 82 -4.68 -29.24 -17.57
N ASP A 83 -3.97 -29.95 -16.69
CA ASP A 83 -2.52 -29.92 -16.54
C ASP A 83 -1.86 -30.71 -17.68
N GLU A 84 -1.32 -30.09 -18.74
CA GLU A 84 -0.17 -30.58 -19.53
C GLU A 84 0.37 -29.43 -20.43
N ASP A 85 1.05 -28.41 -19.86
CA ASP A 85 2.13 -27.61 -20.51
C ASP A 85 2.59 -26.43 -19.62
N VAL A 86 2.99 -26.69 -18.37
CA VAL A 86 3.25 -25.63 -17.36
C VAL A 86 4.61 -24.94 -17.51
N ASN A 87 5.46 -25.32 -18.47
CA ASN A 87 6.84 -24.81 -18.56
C ASN A 87 7.16 -24.01 -19.82
N ASN A 88 6.17 -23.57 -20.61
CA ASN A 88 6.46 -22.74 -21.78
C ASN A 88 6.61 -21.27 -21.36
N PRO A 89 7.83 -20.68 -21.38
CA PRO A 89 8.05 -19.28 -20.96
C PRO A 89 7.29 -18.27 -21.83
N ARG A 90 6.79 -18.70 -22.99
CA ARG A 90 5.96 -17.89 -23.90
C ARG A 90 4.54 -17.65 -23.37
N ASP A 91 4.01 -18.53 -22.52
CA ASP A 91 2.63 -18.42 -22.02
C ASP A 91 2.50 -17.44 -20.85
N ASN A 92 3.61 -17.13 -20.17
CA ASN A 92 3.65 -16.17 -19.08
C ASN A 92 3.34 -14.75 -19.56
N LEU A 93 3.87 -14.37 -20.74
CA LEU A 93 3.58 -13.06 -21.33
C LEU A 93 2.11 -12.97 -21.77
N GLY A 94 1.57 -14.03 -22.37
CA GLY A 94 0.17 -14.10 -22.78
C GLY A 94 -0.80 -13.97 -21.61
N ARG A 95 -0.51 -14.64 -20.49
CA ARG A 95 -1.29 -14.50 -19.25
C ARG A 95 -1.21 -13.10 -18.65
N ALA A 96 -0.01 -12.52 -18.58
CA ALA A 96 0.17 -11.16 -18.07
C ALA A 96 -0.63 -10.15 -18.92
N LEU A 97 -0.49 -10.21 -20.25
CA LEU A 97 -1.22 -9.34 -21.18
C LEU A 97 -2.74 -9.52 -21.11
N ARG A 98 -3.24 -10.74 -20.89
CA ARG A 98 -4.67 -11.00 -20.73
C ARG A 98 -5.22 -10.36 -19.46
N GLY A 99 -4.47 -10.44 -18.35
CA GLY A 99 -4.81 -9.74 -17.11
C GLY A 99 -4.86 -8.23 -17.31
N PHE A 100 -3.87 -7.67 -18.00
CA PHE A 100 -3.83 -6.23 -18.31
C PHE A 100 -5.06 -5.73 -19.07
N GLN A 101 -5.54 -6.46 -20.07
CA GLN A 101 -6.71 -6.02 -20.85
C GLN A 101 -8.00 -5.99 -20.03
N SER A 102 -8.17 -6.92 -19.09
CA SER A 102 -9.35 -6.98 -18.24
C SER A 102 -9.31 -5.91 -17.13
N SER A 103 -8.14 -5.69 -16.53
CA SER A 103 -7.98 -4.75 -15.42
C SER A 103 -7.81 -3.29 -15.86
N ALA A 104 -7.31 -3.02 -17.08
CA ALA A 104 -7.00 -1.65 -17.52
C ALA A 104 -8.24 -0.75 -17.69
N PHE A 105 -9.43 -1.33 -17.85
CA PHE A 105 -10.66 -0.56 -18.07
C PHE A 105 -11.60 -0.50 -16.87
N LYS A 106 -11.38 -1.32 -15.84
CA LYS A 106 -12.21 -1.30 -14.63
C LYS A 106 -11.69 -0.25 -13.65
N GLU A 107 -12.61 0.43 -12.99
CA GLU A 107 -12.28 1.35 -11.89
C GLU A 107 -12.18 0.61 -10.56
N GLU A 108 -12.99 -0.45 -10.41
CA GLU A 108 -12.99 -1.32 -9.24
C GLU A 108 -11.92 -2.40 -9.36
N ILE A 109 -11.25 -2.69 -8.25
CA ILE A 109 -10.21 -3.72 -8.16
C ILE A 109 -10.86 -5.03 -7.73
N GLU A 110 -10.84 -6.03 -8.62
CA GLU A 110 -11.38 -7.37 -8.40
C GLU A 110 -10.25 -8.41 -8.20
N VAL A 111 -10.60 -9.55 -7.61
CA VAL A 111 -9.68 -10.69 -7.52
C VAL A 111 -9.29 -11.18 -8.92
N GLY A 112 -8.00 -11.34 -9.16
CA GLY A 112 -7.39 -11.69 -10.44
C GLY A 112 -6.80 -10.49 -11.18
N ASP A 113 -7.09 -9.27 -10.74
CA ASP A 113 -6.55 -8.08 -11.37
C ASP A 113 -5.06 -7.85 -11.07
N THR A 114 -4.41 -7.13 -11.98
CA THR A 114 -3.05 -6.64 -11.77
C THR A 114 -3.11 -5.28 -11.05
N VAL A 115 -2.46 -5.21 -9.89
CA VAL A 115 -2.39 -3.99 -9.05
C VAL A 115 -0.95 -3.50 -8.96
N VAL A 116 -0.78 -2.20 -8.74
CA VAL A 116 0.53 -1.56 -8.55
C VAL A 116 0.65 -1.13 -7.09
N CYS A 117 1.81 -1.40 -6.49
CA CYS A 117 2.10 -1.03 -5.10
C CYS A 117 2.80 0.34 -5.04
N LYS A 118 2.27 1.27 -4.24
CA LYS A 118 2.85 2.62 -4.05
C LYS A 118 3.87 2.68 -2.92
N PHE A 119 3.74 1.84 -1.90
CA PHE A 119 4.65 1.83 -0.75
C PHE A 119 5.43 0.51 -0.70
N PRO A 120 6.77 0.55 -0.64
CA PRO A 120 7.58 -0.65 -0.59
C PRO A 120 7.56 -1.28 0.81
N ILE A 121 7.52 -2.62 0.86
CA ILE A 121 7.71 -3.40 2.09
C ILE A 121 8.81 -4.44 1.82
N PRO A 122 10.10 -4.06 1.95
CA PRO A 122 11.21 -4.92 1.55
C PRO A 122 11.27 -6.24 2.33
N ASN A 123 10.83 -6.25 3.59
CA ASN A 123 10.80 -7.44 4.44
C ASN A 123 9.88 -8.54 3.88
N LEU A 124 8.91 -8.16 3.05
CA LEU A 124 7.95 -9.04 2.42
C LEU A 124 8.23 -9.25 0.93
N GLY A 125 9.30 -8.68 0.38
CA GLY A 125 9.62 -8.72 -1.06
C GLY A 125 8.75 -7.79 -1.93
N ILE A 126 8.04 -6.84 -1.30
CA ILE A 126 7.19 -5.89 -2.02
C ILE A 126 7.99 -4.65 -2.38
N TYR A 127 8.06 -4.35 -3.67
CA TYR A 127 8.78 -3.23 -4.24
C TYR A 127 7.80 -2.18 -4.78
N GLU A 128 8.20 -0.92 -4.68
CA GLU A 128 7.46 0.22 -5.21
C GLU A 128 7.35 0.14 -6.75
N ASN A 129 6.24 0.65 -7.31
CA ASN A 129 5.99 0.74 -8.76
C ASN A 129 6.10 -0.60 -9.50
N THR A 130 5.94 -1.69 -8.77
CA THR A 130 5.97 -3.06 -9.30
C THR A 130 4.55 -3.61 -9.36
N SER A 131 4.26 -4.39 -10.40
CA SER A 131 2.96 -5.01 -10.60
C SER A 131 2.86 -6.36 -9.89
N TYR A 132 1.70 -6.59 -9.28
CA TYR A 132 1.35 -7.81 -8.57
C TYR A 132 -0.04 -8.30 -9.00
N GLU A 133 -0.23 -9.61 -9.06
CA GLU A 133 -1.53 -10.26 -9.26
C GLU A 133 -2.25 -10.37 -7.91
N LEU A 134 -3.46 -9.82 -7.83
CA LEU A 134 -4.30 -9.92 -6.64
C LEU A 134 -4.99 -11.30 -6.60
N ARG A 135 -4.52 -12.21 -5.74
CA ARG A 135 -5.02 -13.59 -5.67
C ARG A 135 -6.31 -13.75 -4.88
N SER A 136 -6.48 -12.97 -3.83
CA SER A 136 -7.67 -13.02 -2.98
C SER A 136 -7.76 -11.79 -2.09
N VAL A 137 -8.98 -11.35 -1.80
CA VAL A 137 -9.28 -10.31 -0.82
C VAL A 137 -10.13 -10.93 0.28
N TYR A 138 -9.80 -10.70 1.55
CA TYR A 138 -10.64 -11.18 2.66
C TYR A 138 -10.65 -10.20 3.82
N ALA A 139 -11.79 -10.10 4.48
CA ALA A 139 -11.92 -9.42 5.75
C ALA A 139 -11.67 -10.42 6.88
N GLN A 140 -10.90 -10.02 7.89
CA GLN A 140 -10.61 -10.82 9.07
C GLN A 140 -11.15 -10.10 10.30
N SER A 141 -12.05 -10.75 11.02
CA SER A 141 -12.53 -10.31 12.33
C SER A 141 -12.12 -11.29 13.42
N PHE A 142 -12.03 -10.78 14.64
CA PHE A 142 -11.90 -11.60 15.83
C PHE A 142 -13.28 -11.69 16.47
N ASP A 143 -13.81 -12.91 16.58
CA ASP A 143 -15.08 -13.15 17.26
C ASP A 143 -14.81 -13.42 18.74
N GLU A 144 -15.31 -12.53 19.60
CA GLU A 144 -15.09 -12.59 21.05
C GLU A 144 -15.81 -13.78 21.69
N GLU A 145 -16.94 -14.23 21.12
CA GLU A 145 -17.74 -15.33 21.66
C GLU A 145 -17.06 -16.67 21.45
N THR A 146 -16.60 -16.92 20.22
CA THR A 146 -15.90 -18.17 19.87
C THR A 146 -14.39 -18.12 20.15
N GLN A 147 -13.86 -16.95 20.50
CA GLN A 147 -12.41 -16.67 20.60
C GLN A 147 -11.63 -17.12 19.37
N SER A 148 -12.27 -17.05 18.20
CA SER A 148 -11.72 -17.55 16.93
C SER A 148 -11.61 -16.44 15.89
N ILE A 149 -10.65 -16.62 14.97
CA ILE A 149 -10.44 -15.69 13.86
C ILE A 149 -11.33 -16.14 12.71
N VAL A 150 -12.31 -15.31 12.36
CA VAL A 150 -13.21 -15.56 11.23
C VAL A 150 -12.69 -14.82 10.01
N LYS A 151 -12.56 -15.53 8.88
CA LYS A 151 -12.17 -14.96 7.59
C LYS A 151 -13.37 -14.97 6.65
N MET A 152 -13.74 -13.80 6.15
CA MET A 152 -14.80 -13.62 5.17
C MET A 152 -14.17 -13.26 3.83
N GLN A 153 -14.35 -14.12 2.84
CA GLN A 153 -13.83 -13.91 1.49
C GLN A 153 -14.65 -12.81 0.80
N LEU A 154 -13.97 -11.87 0.15
CA LEU A 154 -14.56 -10.79 -0.64
C LEU A 154 -14.21 -10.98 -2.12
N ASN A 155 -15.02 -10.38 -3.00
CA ASN A 155 -14.84 -10.42 -4.46
C ASN A 155 -13.95 -9.27 -4.94
N GLY A 156 -13.99 -8.12 -4.25
CA GLY A 156 -13.24 -6.93 -4.59
C GLY A 156 -12.85 -6.08 -3.38
N LEU A 157 -12.07 -5.03 -3.63
CA LEU A 157 -11.59 -4.13 -2.59
C LEU A 157 -12.69 -3.17 -2.07
N ASN A 158 -13.70 -2.90 -2.88
CA ASN A 158 -14.80 -1.98 -2.58
C ASN A 158 -16.01 -2.66 -1.92
N ASP A 159 -15.95 -3.97 -1.69
CA ASP A 159 -17.03 -4.70 -1.05
C ASP A 159 -17.27 -4.21 0.39
N PRO A 160 -18.52 -4.19 0.88
CA PRO A 160 -18.83 -3.69 2.22
C PRO A 160 -18.15 -4.54 3.30
N ILE A 161 -17.30 -3.88 4.10
CA ILE A 161 -16.52 -4.51 5.15
C ILE A 161 -17.35 -4.56 6.45
N PRO A 162 -17.51 -5.73 7.09
CA PRO A 162 -18.16 -5.83 8.39
C PRO A 162 -17.48 -4.93 9.44
N PRO A 163 -18.23 -4.22 10.29
CA PRO A 163 -17.64 -3.35 11.30
C PRO A 163 -16.73 -4.13 12.25
N GLY A 164 -15.55 -3.59 12.54
CA GLY A 164 -14.56 -4.24 13.41
C GLY A 164 -13.72 -5.32 12.74
N SER A 165 -13.88 -5.56 11.44
CA SER A 165 -12.98 -6.41 10.66
C SER A 165 -11.88 -5.59 9.98
N ALA A 166 -10.71 -6.21 9.79
CA ALA A 166 -9.58 -5.64 9.08
C ALA A 166 -9.45 -6.31 7.70
N LEU A 167 -9.15 -5.51 6.68
CA LEU A 167 -9.04 -5.97 5.30
C LEU A 167 -7.62 -6.45 5.00
N TYR A 168 -7.52 -7.64 4.40
CA TYR A 168 -6.25 -8.22 3.97
C TYR A 168 -6.35 -8.66 2.51
N VAL A 169 -5.23 -8.53 1.80
CA VAL A 169 -5.08 -8.96 0.41
C VAL A 169 -3.95 -9.95 0.31
N ILE A 170 -4.07 -10.87 -0.65
CA ILE A 170 -2.99 -11.78 -1.01
C ILE A 170 -2.45 -11.37 -2.37
N LEU A 171 -1.19 -10.95 -2.40
CA LEU A 171 -0.49 -10.52 -3.60
C LEU A 171 0.50 -11.59 -4.07
N PHE A 172 0.60 -11.78 -5.37
CA PHE A 172 1.56 -12.68 -5.99
C PHE A 172 2.29 -11.97 -7.12
N SER A 173 3.62 -12.16 -7.21
CA SER A 173 4.38 -11.74 -8.38
C SER A 173 5.38 -12.84 -8.72
N PRO A 174 5.35 -13.40 -9.94
CA PRO A 174 6.22 -14.51 -10.33
C PRO A 174 7.71 -14.14 -10.33
N ASN A 175 8.01 -12.84 -10.41
CA ASN A 175 9.39 -12.35 -10.46
C ASN A 175 9.99 -12.13 -9.07
N HIS A 176 9.17 -11.90 -8.05
CA HIS A 176 9.63 -11.48 -6.72
C HIS A 176 9.32 -12.49 -5.62
N HIS A 177 8.26 -13.30 -5.77
CA HIS A 177 7.83 -14.23 -4.75
C HIS A 177 7.64 -15.64 -5.30
N THR A 178 8.14 -16.63 -4.56
CA THR A 178 7.80 -18.04 -4.78
C THR A 178 6.38 -18.34 -4.28
N ASP A 179 6.00 -17.71 -3.17
CA ASP A 179 4.72 -17.91 -2.48
C ASP A 179 3.92 -16.62 -2.38
N ALA A 180 2.60 -16.73 -2.26
CA ALA A 180 1.74 -15.56 -2.16
C ALA A 180 1.88 -14.87 -0.79
N VAL A 181 1.86 -13.53 -0.78
CA VAL A 181 2.13 -12.71 0.40
C VAL A 181 0.86 -12.03 0.87
N VAL A 182 0.59 -12.10 2.17
CA VAL A 182 -0.56 -11.44 2.81
C VAL A 182 -0.15 -10.06 3.32
N VAL A 183 -0.90 -9.03 2.95
CA VAL A 183 -0.66 -7.63 3.37
C VAL A 183 -1.97 -6.87 3.55
N SER A 184 -1.93 -5.78 4.30
CA SER A 184 -3.04 -4.83 4.35
C SER A 184 -2.94 -3.86 3.16
N PRO A 185 -4.06 -3.54 2.50
CA PRO A 185 -4.05 -2.69 1.31
C PRO A 185 -3.66 -1.24 1.62
N GLU A 186 -3.92 -0.77 2.85
CA GLU A 186 -3.54 0.56 3.33
C GLU A 186 -2.02 0.70 3.50
N GLU A 187 -1.32 -0.34 3.96
CA GLU A 187 0.14 -0.30 4.13
C GLU A 187 0.88 -0.27 2.80
N VAL A 188 0.37 -0.98 1.79
CA VAL A 188 1.02 -1.11 0.48
C VAL A 188 0.61 0.02 -0.48
N GLY A 189 -0.53 0.67 -0.22
CA GLY A 189 -1.07 1.71 -1.09
C GLY A 189 -1.38 1.15 -2.48
N LEU A 190 -2.33 0.23 -2.55
CA LEU A 190 -2.71 -0.38 -3.82
C LEU A 190 -3.34 0.66 -4.75
N SER A 191 -2.85 0.69 -5.98
CA SER A 191 -3.37 1.52 -7.06
C SER A 191 -3.77 0.64 -8.23
N SER A 192 -4.84 1.00 -8.93
CA SER A 192 -5.22 0.32 -10.16
C SER A 192 -4.28 0.74 -11.28
N VAL A 193 -3.97 -0.16 -12.21
CA VAL A 193 -3.17 0.17 -13.40
C VAL A 193 -3.84 1.28 -14.20
N ARG A 194 -5.18 1.33 -14.20
CA ARG A 194 -5.96 2.37 -14.87
C ARG A 194 -5.70 3.77 -14.30
N SER A 195 -5.67 3.94 -12.97
CA SER A 195 -5.39 5.25 -12.39
C SER A 195 -3.97 5.71 -12.71
N GLU A 196 -2.98 4.82 -12.63
CA GLU A 196 -1.60 5.14 -13.01
C GLU A 196 -1.46 5.48 -14.50
N LEU A 197 -2.15 4.74 -15.36
CA LEU A 197 -2.18 5.02 -16.80
C LEU A 197 -2.91 6.31 -17.12
N GLY A 198 -3.98 6.64 -16.40
CA GLY A 198 -4.71 7.90 -16.53
C GLY A 198 -3.85 9.09 -16.18
N ASP A 199 -3.11 9.02 -15.07
CA ASP A 199 -2.18 10.06 -14.65
C ASP A 199 -1.03 10.21 -15.67
N ALA A 200 -0.47 9.10 -16.15
CA ALA A 200 0.55 9.11 -17.19
C ALA A 200 0.03 9.69 -18.51
N ALA A 201 -1.18 9.33 -18.93
CA ALA A 201 -1.82 9.83 -20.13
C ALA A 201 -2.08 11.35 -20.03
N TRP A 202 -2.54 11.82 -18.87
CA TRP A 202 -2.75 13.25 -18.62
C TRP A 202 -1.46 14.05 -18.72
N LEU A 203 -0.37 13.53 -18.17
CA LEU A 203 0.96 14.14 -18.29
C LEU A 203 1.50 14.10 -19.72
N ALA A 204 1.08 13.15 -20.55
CA ALA A 204 1.51 13.03 -21.94
C ALA A 204 0.78 13.99 -22.90
N VAL A 205 -0.39 14.55 -22.53
CA VAL A 205 -1.21 15.41 -23.40
C VAL A 205 -0.44 16.57 -24.03
N PRO A 206 0.38 17.36 -23.28
CA PRO A 206 1.14 18.45 -23.87
C PRO A 206 2.19 17.98 -24.89
N GLY A 207 2.79 16.80 -24.66
CA GLY A 207 3.74 16.20 -25.61
C GLY A 207 3.05 15.80 -26.91
N PHE A 208 1.89 15.14 -26.81
CA PHE A 208 1.10 14.77 -27.98
C PHE A 208 0.62 15.98 -28.78
N PHE A 209 0.29 17.09 -28.12
CA PHE A 209 -0.03 18.35 -28.80
C PHE A 209 1.11 18.79 -29.72
N TRP A 210 2.36 18.80 -29.23
CA TRP A 210 3.50 19.19 -30.06
C TRP A 210 3.82 18.22 -31.19
N VAL A 211 3.67 16.91 -30.95
CA VAL A 211 3.81 15.90 -32.00
C VAL A 211 2.76 16.11 -33.10
N PHE A 212 1.52 16.41 -32.72
CA PHE A 212 0.46 16.72 -33.67
C PHE A 212 0.74 17.99 -34.47
N VAL A 213 1.19 19.07 -33.82
CA VAL A 213 1.59 20.30 -34.51
C VAL A 213 2.73 20.04 -35.48
N ALA A 214 3.79 19.35 -35.05
CA ALA A 214 4.93 18.99 -35.89
C ALA A 214 4.52 18.12 -37.09
N SER A 215 3.61 17.16 -36.89
CA SER A 215 3.07 16.32 -37.96
C SER A 215 2.28 17.14 -38.98
N ASN A 216 1.50 18.12 -38.56
CA ASN A 216 0.78 19.00 -39.49
C ASN A 216 1.74 19.86 -40.30
N PHE A 217 2.75 20.46 -39.66
CA PHE A 217 3.79 21.20 -40.37
C PHE A 217 4.55 20.33 -41.37
N TYR A 218 4.88 19.10 -40.98
CA TYR A 218 5.53 18.13 -41.87
C TYR A 218 4.69 17.85 -43.12
N ASN A 219 3.40 17.55 -42.95
CA ASN A 219 2.49 17.27 -44.06
C ASN A 219 2.35 18.49 -45.01
N ILE A 220 2.12 19.68 -44.46
CA ILE A 220 1.99 20.92 -45.24
C ILE A 220 3.29 21.25 -46.00
N TYR A 221 4.44 21.06 -45.36
CA TYR A 221 5.73 21.30 -45.99
C TYR A 221 5.98 20.35 -47.16
N HIS A 222 5.71 19.05 -46.95
CA HIS A 222 5.92 18.02 -47.95
C HIS A 222 5.02 18.21 -49.19
N GLU A 223 3.76 18.59 -48.99
CA GLU A 223 2.83 18.90 -50.09
C GLU A 223 3.29 20.09 -50.94
N ARG A 224 3.92 21.10 -50.34
CA ARG A 224 4.30 22.34 -51.05
C ARG A 224 5.64 22.27 -51.75
N THR A 225 6.62 21.60 -51.16
CA THR A 225 8.00 21.59 -51.67
C THR A 225 8.35 20.29 -52.39
N GLY A 226 7.60 19.20 -52.18
CA GLY A 226 7.94 17.87 -52.68
C GLY A 226 9.27 17.32 -52.14
N GLY A 227 9.90 18.03 -51.21
CA GLY A 227 11.20 17.69 -50.63
C GLY A 227 11.05 16.85 -49.36
N THR A 228 12.08 16.06 -49.06
CA THR A 228 12.19 15.36 -47.77
C THR A 228 12.67 16.29 -46.66
N PHE A 229 12.38 15.96 -45.40
CA PHE A 229 12.80 16.78 -44.24
C PHE A 229 14.30 17.09 -44.19
N MET A 230 15.14 16.18 -44.72
CA MET A 230 16.59 16.42 -44.78
C MET A 230 17.00 17.53 -45.76
N ASP A 231 16.21 17.77 -46.81
CA ASP A 231 16.45 18.87 -47.77
C ASP A 231 16.24 20.23 -47.10
N ALA A 232 15.30 20.30 -46.13
CA ALA A 232 15.05 21.50 -45.34
C ALA A 232 16.15 21.78 -44.30
N PHE A 233 16.78 20.73 -43.77
CA PHE A 233 17.74 20.86 -42.67
C PHE A 233 19.17 21.10 -43.16
N TRP A 234 19.56 20.48 -44.27
CA TRP A 234 20.92 20.65 -44.77
C TRP A 234 21.10 21.78 -45.77
N GLY A 235 20.02 22.34 -46.31
CA GLY A 235 20.11 23.39 -47.31
C GLY A 235 20.78 22.86 -48.58
N ARG A 236 20.13 23.08 -49.71
CA ARG A 236 20.75 22.75 -50.99
C ARG A 236 21.88 23.72 -51.32
#